data_AF-A0A383SB88-F1
#
_entry.id   AF-A0A383SB88-F1
#
_cell.length_a   1.000
_cell.length_b   1.000
_cell.length_c   1.000
_cell.angle_alpha   90.00
_cell.angle_beta   90.00
_cell.angle_gamma   90.00
#
_symmetry.space_group_name_H-M   'P 1'
#
loop_
_entity.id
_entity.type
_entity.pdbx_description
1 polymer ?
#
loop_
_entity_poly.entity_id
_entity_poly.type
_entity_poly.pdbx_seq_one_letter_code
_entity_poly.pdbx_strand_id
1 'polypeptide(L)'
;MIRTEAMSENRVAVTFTLPADHPARPVSVVGSFNDWQPLRNPLRVRPDGSASTTVIVPAGTVIHFRYLGAGGQWFDDIDAQKITENGGCLSV
;
A
#
# COMPACT_ATOMS: atom_id res chain seq x y z
N MET A 1 -6.52 -5.39 -1.95
CA MET A 1 -7.34 -5.08 -0.76
C MET A 1 -6.64 -4.04 0.09
N ILE A 2 -7.37 -2.95 0.36
CA ILE A 2 -6.93 -1.87 1.23
C ILE A 2 -7.90 -1.78 2.41
N ARG A 3 -7.37 -1.76 3.62
CA ARG A 3 -8.14 -1.56 4.86
C ARG A 3 -7.61 -0.37 5.62
N THR A 4 -8.52 0.43 6.16
CA THR A 4 -8.22 1.58 7.02
C THR A 4 -8.81 1.36 8.40
N GLU A 5 -8.04 1.62 9.44
CA GLU A 5 -8.47 1.53 10.83
C GLU A 5 -8.02 2.77 11.61
N ALA A 6 -8.97 3.46 12.25
CA ALA A 6 -8.65 4.61 13.09
C ALA A 6 -7.86 4.18 14.33
N MET A 7 -6.84 4.95 14.67
CA MET A 7 -5.99 4.74 15.84
C MET A 7 -6.16 5.89 16.84
N SER A 8 -5.48 5.80 17.99
CA SER A 8 -5.33 6.94 18.90
C SER A 8 -4.53 8.08 18.25
N GLU A 9 -4.59 9.26 18.85
CA GLU A 9 -3.77 10.42 18.45
C GLU A 9 -3.96 10.88 17.00
N ASN A 10 -5.19 10.80 16.48
CA ASN A 10 -5.54 11.27 15.14
C ASN A 10 -4.67 10.62 14.04
N ARG A 11 -4.42 9.31 14.17
CA ARG A 11 -3.71 8.50 13.18
C ARG A 11 -4.63 7.43 12.60
N VAL A 12 -4.29 6.96 11.41
CA VAL A 12 -4.99 5.87 10.70
C VAL A 12 -3.96 4.84 10.24
N ALA A 13 -4.22 3.58 10.55
CA ALA A 13 -3.49 2.45 9.99
C ALA A 13 -4.08 2.08 8.63
N VAL A 14 -3.26 2.11 7.59
CA VAL A 14 -3.62 1.67 6.25
C VAL A 14 -2.90 0.38 5.94
N THR A 15 -3.65 -0.71 5.80
CA THR A 15 -3.12 -2.03 5.50
C THR A 15 -3.36 -2.37 4.03
N PHE A 16 -2.26 -2.58 3.31
CA PHE A 16 -2.24 -3.06 1.94
C PHE A 16 -2.08 -4.57 1.94
N THR A 17 -2.93 -5.30 1.21
CA THR A 17 -2.85 -6.75 1.09
C THR A 17 -3.04 -7.21 -0.35
N LEU A 18 -2.12 -8.07 -0.80
CA LEU A 18 -2.18 -8.79 -2.08
C LEU A 18 -2.46 -10.28 -1.84
N PRO A 19 -3.25 -10.92 -2.71
CA PRO A 19 -3.60 -12.33 -2.57
C PRO A 19 -2.38 -13.24 -2.77
N ALA A 20 -2.49 -14.51 -2.34
CA ALA A 20 -1.40 -15.47 -2.31
C ALA A 20 -0.78 -15.77 -3.68
N ASP A 21 -1.61 -15.77 -4.70
CA ASP A 21 -1.31 -16.06 -6.10
C ASP A 21 -0.86 -14.82 -6.90
N HIS A 22 -0.68 -13.66 -6.26
CA HIS A 22 -0.28 -12.45 -6.97
C HIS A 22 1.12 -12.62 -7.60
N PRO A 23 1.27 -12.45 -8.93
CA PRO A 23 2.49 -12.83 -9.65
C PRO A 23 3.66 -11.85 -9.44
N ALA A 24 3.38 -10.60 -9.05
CA ALA A 24 4.40 -9.54 -8.98
C ALA A 24 5.34 -9.61 -7.76
N ARG A 25 5.38 -10.73 -7.02
CA ARG A 25 6.13 -10.87 -5.76
C ARG A 25 7.64 -11.07 -6.00
N PRO A 26 8.53 -10.51 -5.16
CA PRO A 26 8.26 -9.65 -3.99
C PRO A 26 7.73 -8.26 -4.38
N VAL A 27 6.93 -7.65 -3.50
CA VAL A 27 6.29 -6.34 -3.74
C VAL A 27 6.63 -5.36 -2.62
N SER A 28 6.87 -4.10 -2.95
CA SER A 28 6.83 -2.96 -2.02
C SER A 28 5.66 -2.05 -2.36
N VAL A 29 4.97 -1.52 -1.36
CA VAL A 29 4.12 -0.35 -1.58
C VAL A 29 5.01 0.89 -1.49
N VAL A 30 4.80 1.83 -2.40
CA VAL A 30 5.61 3.04 -2.54
C VAL A 30 4.67 4.22 -2.71
N GLY A 31 4.88 5.29 -1.97
CA GLY A 31 3.95 6.41 -2.00
C GLY A 31 4.39 7.61 -1.19
N SER A 32 3.49 8.58 -1.11
CA SER A 32 3.69 9.84 -0.36
C SER A 32 4.12 9.64 1.10
N PHE A 33 3.72 8.56 1.77
CA PHE A 33 4.07 8.26 3.16
C PHE A 33 5.50 7.72 3.35
N ASN A 34 6.22 7.40 2.27
CA ASN A 34 7.61 6.94 2.33
C ASN A 34 8.51 7.64 1.31
N ASP A 35 8.16 8.88 0.95
CA ASP A 35 8.87 9.72 -0.01
C ASP A 35 9.11 9.03 -1.37
N TRP A 36 8.18 8.16 -1.76
CA TRP A 36 8.30 7.36 -2.98
C TRP A 36 9.57 6.49 -3.04
N GLN A 37 10.11 6.08 -1.89
CA GLN A 37 11.31 5.24 -1.84
C GLN A 37 10.93 3.75 -1.81
N PRO A 38 11.36 2.96 -2.82
CA PRO A 38 11.20 1.51 -2.81
C PRO A 38 11.82 0.85 -1.58
N LEU A 39 11.33 -0.34 -1.24
CA LEU A 39 11.87 -1.22 -0.18
C LEU A 39 11.73 -0.68 1.25
N ARG A 40 11.20 0.55 1.45
CA ARG A 40 10.87 1.04 2.80
C ARG A 40 9.64 0.35 3.40
N ASN A 41 8.71 -0.07 2.56
CA ASN A 41 7.48 -0.77 2.99
C ASN A 41 7.24 -2.02 2.13
N PRO A 42 8.09 -3.06 2.25
CA PRO A 42 7.90 -4.32 1.56
C PRO A 42 6.68 -5.06 2.14
N LEU A 43 5.88 -5.67 1.26
CA LEU A 43 4.79 -6.55 1.68
C LEU A 43 5.40 -7.88 2.16
N ARG A 44 5.13 -8.23 3.42
CA ARG A 44 5.57 -9.49 4.02
C ARG A 44 4.54 -10.58 3.77
N VAL A 45 5.02 -11.75 3.35
CA VAL A 45 4.18 -12.95 3.18
C VAL A 45 3.69 -13.42 4.54
N ARG A 46 2.40 -13.71 4.63
CA ARG A 46 1.70 -14.26 5.80
C ARG A 46 1.56 -15.78 5.68
N PRO A 47 1.23 -16.50 6.78
CA PRO A 47 1.05 -17.95 6.76
C PRO A 47 -0.03 -18.44 5.79
N ASP A 48 -1.06 -17.64 5.54
CA ASP A 48 -2.13 -17.92 4.55
C ASP A 48 -1.69 -17.69 3.09
N GLY A 49 -0.41 -17.35 2.88
CA GLY A 49 0.16 -17.05 1.58
C GLY A 49 -0.08 -15.61 1.12
N SER A 50 -1.01 -14.83 1.69
CA SER A 50 -1.21 -13.42 1.34
C SER A 50 0.04 -12.59 1.66
N ALA A 51 0.21 -11.42 1.06
CA ALA A 51 1.33 -10.53 1.36
C ALA A 51 0.80 -9.16 1.76
N SER A 52 1.43 -8.53 2.75
CA SER A 52 0.91 -7.28 3.29
C SER A 52 1.92 -6.39 3.98
N THR A 53 1.56 -5.12 4.08
CA THR A 53 2.22 -4.16 4.96
C THR A 53 1.20 -3.15 5.48
N THR A 54 1.51 -2.55 6.61
CA THR A 54 0.70 -1.47 7.21
C THR A 54 1.56 -0.21 7.28
N VAL A 55 0.97 0.93 6.96
CA VAL A 55 1.57 2.26 7.17
C VAL A 55 0.66 3.07 8.07
N ILE A 56 1.24 3.95 8.86
CA ILE A 56 0.51 4.80 9.79
C ILE A 56 0.67 6.24 9.32
N VAL A 57 -0.45 6.91 9.08
CA VAL A 57 -0.49 8.30 8.60
C VAL A 57 -1.46 9.11 9.48
N PRO A 58 -1.34 10.45 9.52
CA PRO A 58 -2.33 11.28 10.19
C PRO A 58 -3.72 11.12 9.56
N ALA A 59 -4.78 11.15 10.37
CA ALA A 59 -6.15 11.21 9.87
C ALA A 59 -6.38 12.53 9.13
N GLY A 60 -7.20 12.48 8.07
CA GLY A 60 -7.42 13.56 7.11
C GLY A 60 -6.38 13.64 5.99
N THR A 61 -5.41 12.71 5.94
CA THR A 61 -4.36 12.74 4.91
C THR A 61 -4.86 12.14 3.60
N VAL A 62 -4.52 12.77 2.48
CA VAL A 62 -4.65 12.16 1.16
C VAL A 62 -3.31 11.53 0.79
N ILE A 63 -3.27 10.20 0.69
CA ILE A 63 -2.08 9.47 0.25
C ILE A 63 -2.20 9.06 -1.20
N HIS A 64 -1.07 9.17 -1.91
CA HIS A 64 -0.85 8.55 -3.21
C HIS A 64 0.13 7.40 -3.09
N PHE A 65 -0.10 6.32 -3.84
CA PHE A 65 0.75 5.13 -3.81
C PHE A 65 0.68 4.31 -5.11
N ARG A 66 1.70 3.48 -5.34
CA ARG A 66 1.73 2.37 -6.30
C ARG A 66 2.47 1.18 -5.70
N TYR A 67 2.28 0.01 -6.28
CA TYR A 67 3.10 -1.15 -5.97
C TYR A 67 4.27 -1.27 -6.94
N LEU A 68 5.45 -1.58 -6.38
CA LEU A 68 6.62 -1.99 -7.13
C LEU A 68 6.85 -3.48 -6.92
N GLY A 69 6.61 -4.27 -7.96
CA GLY A 69 6.85 -5.71 -7.97
C GLY A 69 8.26 -6.09 -8.41
N ALA A 70 8.49 -7.40 -8.47
CA ALA A 70 9.71 -7.98 -9.02
C ALA A 70 10.02 -7.46 -10.43
N GLY A 71 11.31 -7.32 -10.75
CA GLY A 71 11.76 -6.82 -12.06
C GLY A 71 11.47 -5.33 -12.30
N GLY A 72 11.04 -4.59 -11.28
CA GLY A 72 10.77 -3.15 -11.39
C GLY A 72 9.41 -2.81 -11.99
N GLN A 73 8.49 -3.78 -12.03
CA GLN A 73 7.16 -3.57 -12.59
C GLN A 73 6.28 -2.75 -11.63
N TRP A 74 5.79 -1.62 -12.11
CA TRP A 74 4.80 -0.80 -11.42
C TRP A 74 3.37 -1.26 -11.74
N PHE A 75 2.51 -1.26 -10.74
CA PHE A 75 1.08 -1.52 -10.92
C PHE A 75 0.25 -0.82 -9.83
N ASP A 76 -1.02 -0.58 -10.16
CA ASP A 76 -1.97 0.11 -9.29
C ASP A 76 -2.89 -0.90 -8.58
N ASP A 77 -3.49 -0.49 -7.46
CA ASP A 77 -4.49 -1.29 -6.75
C ASP A 77 -5.89 -0.95 -7.25
N ILE A 78 -6.66 -1.95 -7.69
CA ILE A 78 -8.06 -1.74 -8.11
C ILE A 78 -8.97 -1.30 -6.95
N ASP A 79 -8.58 -1.60 -5.71
CA ASP A 79 -9.32 -1.22 -4.51
C ASP A 79 -9.00 0.21 -4.04
N ALA A 80 -8.14 0.95 -4.76
CA ALA A 80 -7.92 2.37 -4.47
C ALA A 80 -9.22 3.17 -4.68
N GLN A 81 -9.44 4.21 -3.88
CA GLN A 81 -10.64 5.05 -4.02
C GLN A 81 -10.68 5.75 -5.39
N LYS A 82 -9.52 6.13 -5.91
CA LYS A 82 -9.33 6.70 -7.26
C LYS A 82 -7.98 6.28 -7.82
N ILE A 83 -7.88 6.19 -9.15
CA ILE A 83 -6.61 6.11 -9.87
C ILE A 83 -6.35 7.47 -10.51
N THR A 84 -5.20 8.07 -10.22
CA THR A 84 -4.73 9.35 -10.77
C THR A 84 -3.44 9.12 -11.56
N GLU A 85 -2.89 10.19 -12.15
CA GLU A 85 -1.56 10.13 -12.80
C GLU A 85 -0.46 9.64 -11.84
N ASN A 86 -0.60 9.95 -10.54
CA ASN A 86 0.34 9.57 -9.50
C ASN A 86 0.05 8.16 -8.93
N GLY A 87 -0.91 7.42 -9.47
CA GLY A 87 -1.28 6.07 -9.02
C GLY A 87 -2.55 6.05 -8.17
N GLY A 88 -2.65 5.07 -7.26
CA GLY A 88 -3.77 4.94 -6.35
C GLY A 88 -3.84 6.11 -5.36
N CYS A 89 -5.03 6.66 -5.17
CA CYS A 89 -5.32 7.73 -4.21
C CYS A 89 -6.27 7.21 -3.13
N LEU A 90 -5.98 7.55 -1.88
CA LEU A 90 -6.77 7.20 -0.70
C LEU A 90 -6.81 8.39 0.26
N SER A 91 -8.00 8.87 0.58
CA SER A 91 -8.24 9.77 1.70
C SER A 91 -8.50 8.94 2.96
N VAL A 92 -7.71 9.18 4.01
CA VAL A 92 -7.75 8.43 5.28
C VAL A 92 -8.17 9.30 6.45
#